data_AF-A0A950AQV4-F1
#
_entry.id   AF-A0A950AQV4-F1
#
_cell.length_a   1.000
_cell.length_b   1.000
_cell.length_c   1.000
_cell.angle_alpha   90.00
_cell.angle_beta   90.00
_cell.angle_gamma   90.00
#
_symmetry.space_group_name_H-M   'P 1'
#
loop_
_entity.id
_entity.type
_entity.pdbx_description
1 polymer ?
#
loop_
_entity_poly.entity_id
_entity_poly.type
_entity_poly.pdbx_seq_one_letter_code
_entity_poly.pdbx_strand_id
1 'polypeptide(L)'
;PRDAVVTLQGLLAEEQLRPLSVAVEEGHRTIRADLLIGDRLAAILKAHGRGLYEPFDRQARDLLERGQAQGDAHLLEEVGRSYPVALVVPDSLMALGQLRDTSNRPAEAAHAYKRLLAAAPGDALRARALLGLARAYEAQRLWVPARDTYTEILARFGDVTLEEFGTEARVAALVAERLAHEPFDRMMGDRSEPALPVPLVRRWGRPLPGAVRPLGAQGVPPSAEASRIFLVQGLALRAIDPASGEPLWSADLSSPPVWVGYLADKIIAATETRLIALSLDKGTIDWQYDLGGPRPGRRGENPFARPDTDAAPGDRSGGHLHHFQIVGDRVFCLRGDHELLAFDGDTGLVDWSFAPASGTINPNLWIGPQRIVLQVRKPGMALVLETATGRRCGEFPRSDDEDWARSPLPIDDDHVALVADRRTVALFDLRRGHNAWVFRESVDFPRNGPPRLLGDAERLLVVHDGIELIRLDPATGVKRWSYPLGIEDLSERPEAMALDIERFYWASNRTLNALRLADGSRAWSRPLTGPESGWSIALTARCVMAYPVISGHAEGELESLPLVFRRRDSGELVQRLVFPVAVSEVAVRLAPRGALVAAQGGLWALGERAAMDASKFPR
;
A
#
# COMPACT_ATOMS: atom_id res chain seq x y z
N PRO A 1 5.31 22.09 35.11
CA PRO A 1 5.16 20.76 34.46
C PRO A 1 3.88 20.03 34.92
N ARG A 2 3.58 19.97 36.23
CA ARG A 2 2.34 19.37 36.74
C ARG A 2 1.09 20.00 36.14
N ASP A 3 0.98 21.33 36.17
CA ASP A 3 -0.19 22.03 35.62
C ASP A 3 -0.38 21.76 34.13
N ALA A 4 0.71 21.69 33.36
CA ALA A 4 0.67 21.33 31.94
C ALA A 4 0.09 19.92 31.72
N VAL A 5 0.48 18.93 32.55
CA VAL A 5 -0.09 17.58 32.50
C VAL A 5 -1.59 17.61 32.79
N VAL A 6 -2.01 18.34 33.82
CA VAL A 6 -3.44 18.47 34.18
C VAL A 6 -4.24 19.11 33.04
N THR A 7 -3.73 20.20 32.46
CA THR A 7 -4.39 20.88 31.33
C THR A 7 -4.50 19.96 30.12
N LEU A 8 -3.40 19.32 29.71
CA LEU A 8 -3.40 18.41 28.55
C LEU A 8 -4.35 17.23 28.76
N GLN A 9 -4.38 16.66 29.96
CA GLN A 9 -5.31 15.60 30.32
C GLN A 9 -6.77 16.07 30.33
N GLY A 10 -7.03 17.31 30.78
CA GLY A 10 -8.35 17.94 30.70
C GLY A 10 -8.82 18.10 29.25
N LEU A 11 -7.93 18.52 28.34
CA LEU A 11 -8.24 18.64 26.91
C LEU A 11 -8.56 17.26 26.28
N LEU A 12 -7.87 16.19 26.69
CA LEU A 12 -8.19 14.83 26.25
C LEU A 12 -9.56 14.35 26.76
N ALA A 13 -10.05 14.86 27.89
CA ALA A 13 -11.38 14.50 28.38
C ALA A 13 -12.52 15.10 27.53
N GLU A 14 -12.23 16.15 26.75
CA GLU A 14 -13.20 16.75 25.83
C GLU A 14 -13.22 16.01 24.48
N GLU A 15 -14.18 15.09 24.31
CA GLU A 15 -14.29 14.24 23.11
C GLU A 15 -14.33 15.02 21.80
N GLN A 16 -14.97 16.20 21.80
CA GLN A 16 -15.05 17.11 20.65
C GLN A 16 -13.70 17.67 20.19
N LEU A 17 -12.70 17.73 21.07
CA LEU A 17 -11.37 18.27 20.75
C LEU A 17 -10.45 17.21 20.16
N ARG A 18 -10.63 15.93 20.52
CA ARG A 18 -9.77 14.81 20.09
C ARG A 18 -9.55 14.74 18.57
N PRO A 19 -10.61 14.79 17.72
CA PRO A 19 -10.43 14.64 16.27
C PRO A 19 -9.95 15.92 15.58
N LEU A 20 -9.80 17.04 16.28
CA LEU A 20 -9.40 18.31 15.66
C LEU A 20 -7.97 18.23 15.14
N SER A 21 -7.73 18.76 13.95
CA SER A 21 -6.38 18.91 13.39
C SER A 21 -5.74 20.18 13.94
N VAL A 22 -4.58 20.03 14.58
CA VAL A 22 -3.78 21.13 15.14
C VAL A 22 -2.58 21.39 14.24
N ALA A 23 -2.40 22.65 13.83
CA ALA A 23 -1.24 23.08 13.09
C ALA A 23 0.03 23.03 13.97
N VAL A 24 1.08 22.41 13.45
CA VAL A 24 2.42 22.33 14.05
C VAL A 24 3.46 22.69 12.98
N GLU A 25 4.70 22.98 13.40
CA GLU A 25 5.80 23.35 12.49
C GLU A 25 5.41 24.50 11.55
N GLU A 26 5.02 25.65 12.12
CA GLU A 26 4.66 26.87 11.39
C GLU A 26 3.47 26.69 10.41
N GLY A 27 2.68 25.62 10.58
CA GLY A 27 1.50 25.33 9.76
C GLY A 27 1.78 24.42 8.57
N HIS A 28 3.01 23.93 8.42
CA HIS A 28 3.36 22.97 7.36
C HIS A 28 2.87 21.57 7.65
N ARG A 29 2.62 21.25 8.92
CA ARG A 29 2.07 19.95 9.31
C ARG A 29 0.85 20.16 10.16
N THR A 30 -0.19 19.37 9.93
CA THR A 30 -1.27 19.24 10.91
C THR A 30 -1.23 17.85 11.53
N ILE A 31 -1.53 17.74 12.81
CA ILE A 31 -1.66 16.45 13.52
C ILE A 31 -2.99 16.46 14.26
N ARG A 32 -3.65 15.31 14.34
CA ARG A 32 -4.80 15.11 15.22
C ARG A 32 -4.48 15.45 16.68
N ALA A 33 -5.37 16.17 17.36
CA ALA A 33 -5.10 16.77 18.66
C ALA A 33 -4.77 15.73 19.74
N ASP A 34 -5.49 14.61 19.76
CA ASP A 34 -5.25 13.49 20.67
C ASP A 34 -3.83 12.91 20.54
N LEU A 35 -3.35 12.71 19.31
CA LEU A 35 -2.00 12.22 19.02
C LEU A 35 -0.95 13.24 19.48
N LEU A 36 -1.14 14.52 19.15
CA LEU A 36 -0.24 15.59 19.57
C LEU A 36 -0.19 15.70 21.11
N ILE A 37 -1.33 15.63 21.79
CA ILE A 37 -1.38 15.68 23.25
C ILE A 37 -0.69 14.46 23.86
N GLY A 38 -0.92 13.26 23.33
CA GLY A 38 -0.25 12.02 23.73
C GLY A 38 1.28 12.14 23.65
N ASP A 39 1.79 12.61 22.51
CA ASP A 39 3.23 12.84 22.29
C ASP A 39 3.81 13.85 23.28
N ARG A 40 3.09 14.96 23.54
CA ARG A 40 3.52 15.99 24.48
C ARG A 40 3.53 15.49 25.92
N LEU A 41 2.50 14.74 26.33
CA LEU A 41 2.46 14.10 27.63
C LEU A 41 3.65 13.14 27.78
N ALA A 42 3.89 12.26 26.81
CA ALA A 42 5.01 11.33 26.83
C ALA A 42 6.37 12.05 26.95
N ALA A 43 6.56 13.15 26.22
CA ALA A 43 7.77 13.97 26.30
C ALA A 43 7.97 14.62 27.69
N ILE A 44 6.90 15.15 28.29
CA ILE A 44 6.94 15.73 29.64
C ILE A 44 7.32 14.67 30.68
N LEU A 45 6.71 13.48 30.61
CA LEU A 45 7.00 12.38 31.54
C LEU A 45 8.42 11.84 31.38
N LYS A 46 8.94 11.78 30.16
CA LYS A 46 10.34 11.41 29.91
C LYS A 46 11.32 12.43 30.51
N ALA A 47 11.02 13.72 30.45
CA ALA A 47 11.90 14.78 30.92
C ALA A 47 11.83 15.01 32.44
N HIS A 48 10.64 14.90 33.05
CA HIS A 48 10.41 15.27 34.44
C HIS A 48 10.06 14.11 35.36
N GLY A 49 10.05 12.89 34.83
CA GLY A 49 9.71 11.68 35.57
C GLY A 49 8.19 11.45 35.66
N ARG A 50 7.85 10.19 35.93
CA ARG A 50 6.48 9.69 35.86
C ARG A 50 5.59 10.10 37.04
N GLY A 51 6.16 10.48 38.18
CA GLY A 51 5.39 10.89 39.37
C GLY A 51 4.41 12.05 39.12
N LEU A 52 4.58 12.81 38.04
CA LEU A 52 3.62 13.84 37.62
C LEU A 52 2.27 13.28 37.12
N TYR A 53 2.23 12.03 36.66
CA TYR A 53 1.04 11.38 36.07
C TYR A 53 0.36 10.38 37.01
N GLU A 54 0.91 10.15 38.21
CA GLU A 54 0.42 9.13 39.16
C GLU A 54 -1.08 9.22 39.49
N PRO A 55 -1.70 10.42 39.66
CA PRO A 55 -3.15 10.51 39.87
C PRO A 55 -3.95 9.93 38.70
N PHE A 56 -3.50 10.17 37.46
CA PHE A 56 -4.15 9.69 36.25
C PHE A 56 -3.87 8.20 36.01
N ASP A 57 -2.66 7.72 36.33
CA ASP A 57 -2.36 6.28 36.34
C ASP A 57 -3.29 5.51 37.31
N ARG A 58 -3.64 6.10 38.47
CA ARG A 58 -4.63 5.50 39.40
C ARG A 58 -6.04 5.47 38.83
N GLN A 59 -6.49 6.55 38.19
CA GLN A 59 -7.81 6.59 37.54
C GLN A 59 -7.91 5.60 36.38
N ALA A 60 -6.89 5.54 35.53
CA ALA A 60 -6.81 4.58 34.44
C ALA A 60 -6.84 3.14 34.95
N ARG A 61 -6.17 2.85 36.08
CA ARG A 61 -6.20 1.53 36.72
C ARG A 61 -7.58 1.17 37.27
N ASP A 62 -8.27 2.09 37.93
CA ASP A 62 -9.66 1.87 38.38
C ASP A 62 -10.59 1.53 37.22
N LEU A 63 -10.47 2.25 36.09
CA LEU A 63 -11.23 1.95 34.88
C LEU A 63 -10.89 0.57 34.29
N LEU A 64 -9.60 0.21 34.25
CA LEU A 64 -9.17 -1.12 33.80
C LEU A 64 -9.76 -2.23 34.69
N GLU A 65 -9.61 -2.12 36.00
CA GLU A 65 -10.11 -3.11 36.97
C GLU A 65 -11.62 -3.28 36.86
N ARG A 66 -12.36 -2.16 36.73
CA ARG A 66 -13.82 -2.19 36.50
C ARG A 66 -14.18 -2.81 35.17
N GLY A 67 -13.49 -2.45 34.09
CA GLY A 67 -13.69 -3.02 32.75
C GLY A 67 -13.46 -4.52 32.72
N GLN A 68 -12.41 -5.01 33.37
CA GLN A 68 -12.12 -6.44 33.51
C GLN A 68 -13.17 -7.16 34.36
N ALA A 69 -13.53 -6.61 35.53
CA ALA A 69 -14.50 -7.22 36.44
C ALA A 69 -15.91 -7.33 35.82
N GLN A 70 -16.28 -6.35 34.99
CA GLN A 70 -17.59 -6.29 34.34
C GLN A 70 -17.62 -6.94 32.95
N GLY A 71 -16.45 -7.25 32.37
CA GLY A 71 -16.35 -7.65 30.96
C GLY A 71 -16.84 -6.54 30.01
N ASP A 72 -16.62 -5.28 30.38
CA ASP A 72 -17.08 -4.13 29.59
C ASP A 72 -15.97 -3.60 28.69
N ALA A 73 -16.11 -3.88 27.40
CA ALA A 73 -15.17 -3.44 26.38
C ALA A 73 -15.09 -1.91 26.23
N HIS A 74 -16.18 -1.18 26.52
CA HIS A 74 -16.17 0.28 26.42
C HIS A 74 -15.26 0.89 27.47
N LEU A 75 -15.30 0.39 28.71
CA LEU A 75 -14.42 0.86 29.79
C LEU A 75 -12.95 0.60 29.45
N LEU A 76 -12.62 -0.59 28.91
CA LEU A 76 -11.26 -0.93 28.50
C LEU A 76 -10.75 -0.04 27.35
N GLU A 77 -11.61 0.28 26.40
CA GLU A 77 -11.28 1.19 25.30
C GLU A 77 -11.07 2.64 25.80
N GLU A 78 -11.90 3.08 26.75
CA GLU A 78 -11.84 4.41 27.32
C GLU A 78 -10.52 4.68 28.06
N VAL A 79 -9.89 3.64 28.65
CA VAL A 79 -8.53 3.77 29.23
C VAL A 79 -7.54 4.31 28.22
N GLY A 80 -7.49 3.74 27.00
CA GLY A 80 -6.57 4.17 25.96
C GLY A 80 -6.94 5.52 25.33
N ARG A 81 -8.25 5.84 25.25
CA ARG A 81 -8.73 7.11 24.68
C ARG A 81 -8.52 8.29 25.64
N SER A 82 -8.86 8.11 26.91
CA SER A 82 -8.74 9.16 27.93
C SER A 82 -7.33 9.26 28.49
N TYR A 83 -6.60 8.15 28.67
CA TYR A 83 -5.30 8.15 29.35
C TYR A 83 -4.20 7.53 28.48
N PRO A 84 -3.90 8.08 27.28
CA PRO A 84 -3.06 7.43 26.27
C PRO A 84 -1.62 7.14 26.71
N VAL A 85 -1.12 7.79 27.76
CA VAL A 85 0.24 7.57 28.31
C VAL A 85 0.25 6.80 29.64
N ALA A 86 -0.89 6.31 30.12
CA ALA A 86 -0.97 5.56 31.38
C ALA A 86 -0.25 4.21 31.31
N LEU A 87 0.30 3.73 32.44
CA LEU A 87 1.05 2.45 32.49
C LEU A 87 0.18 1.25 32.11
N VAL A 88 -1.11 1.37 32.39
CA VAL A 88 -2.10 0.31 32.23
C VAL A 88 -2.71 0.26 30.83
N VAL A 89 -2.36 1.18 29.93
CA VAL A 89 -2.87 1.18 28.54
C VAL A 89 -2.56 -0.15 27.82
N PRO A 90 -1.32 -0.67 27.87
CA PRO A 90 -1.03 -1.93 27.18
C PRO A 90 -1.82 -3.12 27.76
N ASP A 91 -2.00 -3.17 29.09
CA ASP A 91 -2.80 -4.21 29.74
C ASP A 91 -4.29 -4.08 29.40
N SER A 92 -4.80 -2.85 29.31
CA SER A 92 -6.19 -2.58 28.90
C SER A 92 -6.46 -2.98 27.46
N LEU A 93 -5.54 -2.67 26.54
CA LEU A 93 -5.66 -3.07 25.13
C LEU A 93 -5.53 -4.59 24.96
N MET A 94 -4.66 -5.24 25.74
CA MET A 94 -4.57 -6.71 25.77
C MET A 94 -5.89 -7.33 26.24
N ALA A 95 -6.43 -6.85 27.36
CA ALA A 95 -7.70 -7.33 27.89
C ALA A 95 -8.86 -7.07 26.93
N LEU A 96 -8.88 -5.91 26.25
CA LEU A 96 -9.86 -5.58 25.24
C LEU A 96 -9.80 -6.55 24.06
N GLY A 97 -8.59 -6.84 23.54
CA GLY A 97 -8.40 -7.82 22.47
C GLY A 97 -8.93 -9.21 22.85
N GLN A 98 -8.55 -9.69 24.05
CA GLN A 98 -9.00 -10.99 24.56
C GLN A 98 -10.52 -11.05 24.78
N LEU A 99 -11.13 -9.98 25.29
CA LEU A 99 -12.58 -9.88 25.48
C LEU A 99 -13.32 -9.91 24.13
N ARG A 100 -12.79 -9.24 23.10
CA ARG A 100 -13.36 -9.26 21.75
C ARG A 100 -13.20 -10.62 21.07
N ASP A 101 -12.05 -11.27 21.24
CA ASP A 101 -11.83 -12.65 20.75
C ASP A 101 -12.81 -13.64 21.38
N THR A 102 -12.96 -13.62 22.71
CA THR A 102 -13.91 -14.48 23.43
C THR A 102 -15.38 -14.17 23.09
N SER A 103 -15.68 -12.93 22.69
CA SER A 103 -16.99 -12.52 22.19
C SER A 103 -17.21 -12.82 20.69
N ASN A 104 -16.28 -13.53 20.03
CA ASN A 104 -16.29 -13.84 18.60
C ASN A 104 -16.41 -12.57 17.71
N ARG A 105 -15.71 -11.50 18.10
CA ARG A 105 -15.59 -10.23 17.36
C ARG A 105 -14.14 -10.00 16.91
N PRO A 106 -13.60 -10.85 16.01
CA PRO A 106 -12.17 -10.87 15.72
C PRO A 106 -11.66 -9.60 15.00
N ALA A 107 -12.50 -8.90 14.23
CA ALA A 107 -12.11 -7.62 13.62
C ALA A 107 -11.77 -6.54 14.67
N GLU A 108 -12.57 -6.45 15.73
CA GLU A 108 -12.33 -5.52 16.83
C GLU A 108 -11.17 -5.95 17.72
N ALA A 109 -10.97 -7.26 17.88
CA ALA A 109 -9.79 -7.78 18.57
C ALA A 109 -8.51 -7.42 17.80
N ALA A 110 -8.51 -7.59 16.48
CA ALA A 110 -7.40 -7.19 15.61
C ALA A 110 -7.08 -5.69 15.78
N HIS A 111 -8.10 -4.82 15.79
CA HIS A 111 -7.92 -3.38 16.04
C HIS A 111 -7.28 -3.10 17.41
N ALA A 112 -7.75 -3.76 18.48
CA ALA A 112 -7.17 -3.62 19.82
C ALA A 112 -5.69 -4.07 19.86
N TYR A 113 -5.35 -5.17 19.19
CA TYR A 113 -3.98 -5.67 19.10
C TYR A 113 -3.07 -4.77 18.27
N LYS A 114 -3.54 -4.19 17.16
CA LYS A 114 -2.79 -3.16 16.39
C LYS A 114 -2.44 -1.96 17.28
N ARG A 115 -3.43 -1.44 18.02
CA ARG A 115 -3.21 -0.35 18.99
C ARG A 115 -2.23 -0.73 20.08
N LEU A 116 -2.30 -1.98 20.56
CA LEU A 116 -1.35 -2.50 21.54
C LEU A 116 0.08 -2.53 21.00
N LEU A 117 0.29 -2.92 19.74
CA LEU A 117 1.64 -2.95 19.15
C LEU A 117 2.31 -1.58 19.14
N ALA A 118 1.53 -0.52 18.89
CA ALA A 118 2.01 0.86 18.97
C ALA A 118 2.38 1.27 20.41
N ALA A 119 1.65 0.77 21.42
CA ALA A 119 1.83 1.13 22.83
C ALA A 119 2.75 0.18 23.64
N ALA A 120 3.10 -0.99 23.11
CA ALA A 120 3.76 -2.05 23.87
C ALA A 120 5.23 -1.71 24.20
N PRO A 121 5.61 -1.70 25.51
CA PRO A 121 6.92 -1.22 25.96
C PRO A 121 8.06 -2.25 25.83
N GLY A 122 7.78 -3.51 25.50
CA GLY A 122 8.80 -4.56 25.43
C GLY A 122 8.40 -5.75 24.56
N ASP A 123 9.40 -6.57 24.24
CA ASP A 123 9.31 -7.64 23.25
C ASP A 123 8.30 -8.73 23.61
N ALA A 124 8.19 -9.08 24.90
CA ALA A 124 7.22 -10.08 25.36
C ALA A 124 5.77 -9.67 25.07
N LEU A 125 5.43 -8.41 25.35
CA LEU A 125 4.07 -7.91 25.12
C LEU A 125 3.81 -7.70 23.63
N ARG A 126 4.81 -7.25 22.86
CA ARG A 126 4.74 -7.14 21.39
C ARG A 126 4.51 -8.49 20.73
N ALA A 127 5.27 -9.51 21.14
CA ALA A 127 5.10 -10.88 20.65
C ALA A 127 3.69 -11.41 20.96
N ARG A 128 3.18 -11.17 22.17
CA ARG A 128 1.82 -11.57 22.56
C ARG A 128 0.74 -10.81 21.77
N ALA A 129 0.93 -9.51 21.53
CA ALA A 129 0.03 -8.69 20.72
C ALA A 129 0.01 -9.14 19.25
N LEU A 130 1.17 -9.41 18.64
CA LEU A 130 1.25 -9.94 17.28
C LEU A 130 0.61 -11.34 17.20
N LEU A 131 0.81 -12.19 18.21
CA LEU A 131 0.18 -13.52 18.24
C LEU A 131 -1.34 -13.42 18.32
N GLY A 132 -1.86 -12.53 19.17
CA GLY A 132 -3.29 -12.21 19.23
C GLY A 132 -3.83 -11.67 17.89
N LEU A 133 -3.10 -10.74 17.28
CA LEU A 133 -3.44 -10.17 15.97
C LEU A 133 -3.50 -11.25 14.87
N ALA A 134 -2.51 -12.12 14.80
CA ALA A 134 -2.46 -13.20 13.81
C ALA A 134 -3.65 -14.16 13.97
N ARG A 135 -4.02 -14.51 15.21
CA ARG A 135 -5.20 -15.33 15.49
C ARG A 135 -6.51 -14.63 15.16
N ALA A 136 -6.62 -13.33 15.46
CA ALA A 136 -7.77 -12.54 15.07
C ALA A 136 -7.92 -12.49 13.53
N TYR A 137 -6.82 -12.41 12.79
CA TYR A 137 -6.84 -12.53 11.33
C TYR A 137 -7.23 -13.92 10.84
N GLU A 138 -6.74 -14.99 11.46
CA GLU A 138 -7.18 -16.36 11.15
C GLU A 138 -8.67 -16.58 11.37
N ALA A 139 -9.21 -16.08 12.48
CA ALA A 139 -10.63 -16.17 12.79
C ALA A 139 -11.50 -15.46 11.73
N GLN A 140 -10.95 -14.42 11.10
CA GLN A 140 -11.56 -13.71 9.96
C GLN A 140 -11.27 -14.35 8.60
N ARG A 141 -10.48 -15.44 8.55
CA ARG A 141 -9.98 -16.09 7.32
C ARG A 141 -9.12 -15.17 6.45
N LEU A 142 -8.43 -14.21 7.08
CA LEU A 142 -7.48 -13.29 6.45
C LEU A 142 -6.08 -13.92 6.50
N TRP A 143 -5.91 -14.98 5.72
CA TRP A 143 -4.73 -15.84 5.81
C TRP A 143 -3.43 -15.13 5.45
N VAL A 144 -3.46 -14.17 4.53
CA VAL A 144 -2.24 -13.44 4.14
C VAL A 144 -1.76 -12.54 5.28
N PRO A 145 -2.59 -11.59 5.81
CA PRO A 145 -2.21 -10.82 7.00
C PRO A 145 -1.76 -11.70 8.17
N ALA A 146 -2.46 -12.79 8.47
CA ALA A 146 -2.08 -13.70 9.55
C ALA A 146 -0.67 -14.29 9.35
N ARG A 147 -0.38 -14.81 8.15
CA ARG A 147 0.95 -15.37 7.80
C ARG A 147 2.04 -14.31 7.94
N ASP A 148 1.80 -13.11 7.43
CA ASP A 148 2.79 -12.04 7.43
C ASP A 148 3.07 -11.59 8.89
N THR A 149 2.03 -11.49 9.73
CA THR A 149 2.18 -11.27 11.17
C THR A 149 2.98 -12.38 11.85
N TYR A 150 2.69 -13.66 11.56
CA TYR A 150 3.50 -14.78 12.09
C TYR A 150 4.96 -14.74 11.64
N THR A 151 5.21 -14.40 10.39
CA THR A 151 6.56 -14.28 9.85
C THR A 151 7.32 -13.14 10.53
N GLU A 152 6.65 -12.01 10.79
CA GLU A 152 7.21 -10.92 11.58
C GLU A 152 7.57 -11.36 13.00
N ILE A 153 6.69 -12.14 13.66
CA ILE A 153 6.98 -12.71 14.98
C ILE A 153 8.25 -13.58 14.95
N LEU A 154 8.38 -14.49 13.97
CA LEU A 154 9.57 -15.34 13.86
C LEU A 154 10.84 -14.53 13.64
N ALA A 155 10.78 -13.52 12.77
CA ALA A 155 11.94 -12.72 12.41
C ALA A 155 12.43 -11.84 13.57
N ARG A 156 11.53 -11.34 14.43
CA ARG A 156 11.86 -10.34 15.46
C ARG A 156 11.85 -10.88 16.89
N PHE A 157 11.00 -11.86 17.19
CA PHE A 157 10.67 -12.27 18.56
C PHE A 157 10.75 -13.80 18.77
N GLY A 158 11.44 -14.53 17.89
CA GLY A 158 11.51 -15.99 17.94
C GLY A 158 12.00 -16.56 19.29
N ASP A 159 12.94 -15.87 19.95
CA ASP A 159 13.53 -16.30 21.23
C ASP A 159 12.70 -15.95 22.47
N VAL A 160 11.64 -15.13 22.32
CA VAL A 160 10.77 -14.76 23.43
C VAL A 160 10.03 -16.01 23.93
N THR A 161 9.95 -16.17 25.25
CA THR A 161 9.13 -17.22 25.89
C THR A 161 7.83 -16.59 26.37
N LEU A 162 6.70 -17.21 26.01
CA LEU A 162 5.38 -16.80 26.49
C LEU A 162 4.77 -17.92 27.31
N GLU A 163 4.15 -17.57 28.43
CA GLU A 163 3.22 -18.45 29.13
C GLU A 163 1.89 -18.42 28.36
N GLU A 164 1.55 -19.55 27.75
CA GLU A 164 0.30 -19.71 26.99
C GLU A 164 -0.36 -21.05 27.35
N PHE A 165 -1.66 -21.01 27.70
CA PHE A 165 -2.41 -22.17 28.19
C PHE A 165 -1.72 -22.92 29.35
N GLY A 166 -1.01 -22.19 30.21
CA GLY A 166 -0.30 -22.76 31.37
C GLY A 166 0.98 -23.53 31.00
N THR A 167 1.46 -23.44 29.76
CA THR A 167 2.75 -24.00 29.32
C THR A 167 3.67 -22.87 28.87
N GLU A 168 4.90 -22.83 29.37
CA GLU A 168 5.94 -21.94 28.83
C GLU A 168 6.49 -22.53 27.53
N ALA A 169 6.31 -21.80 26.43
CA ALA A 169 6.85 -22.18 25.14
C ALA A 169 7.56 -21.00 24.47
N ARG A 170 8.62 -21.31 23.71
CA ARG A 170 9.24 -20.31 22.84
C ARG A 170 8.28 -19.96 21.72
N VAL A 171 8.13 -18.67 21.46
CA VAL A 171 7.24 -18.16 20.42
C VAL A 171 7.60 -18.74 19.05
N ALA A 172 8.89 -18.93 18.76
CA ALA A 172 9.31 -19.58 17.52
C ALA A 172 8.72 -20.99 17.35
N ALA A 173 8.64 -21.79 18.42
CA ALA A 173 8.09 -23.15 18.33
C ALA A 173 6.59 -23.10 18.05
N LEU A 174 5.84 -22.26 18.78
CA LEU A 174 4.39 -22.08 18.60
C LEU A 174 4.05 -21.60 17.18
N VAL A 175 4.78 -20.61 16.68
CA VAL A 175 4.53 -20.03 15.36
C VAL A 175 4.97 -20.97 14.24
N ALA A 176 6.13 -21.62 14.36
CA ALA A 176 6.57 -22.59 13.36
C ALA A 176 5.62 -23.79 13.27
N GLU A 177 5.13 -24.28 14.41
CA GLU A 177 4.08 -25.29 14.45
C GLU A 177 2.83 -24.79 13.73
N ARG A 178 2.34 -23.58 14.03
CA ARG A 178 1.14 -23.04 13.38
C ARG A 178 1.30 -22.89 11.87
N LEU A 179 2.43 -22.36 11.41
CA LEU A 179 2.74 -22.15 9.98
C LEU A 179 2.92 -23.46 9.21
N ALA A 180 3.30 -24.56 9.89
CA ALA A 180 3.39 -25.89 9.30
C ALA A 180 2.01 -26.56 9.08
N HIS A 181 0.93 -25.97 9.58
CA HIS A 181 -0.44 -26.46 9.38
C HIS A 181 -1.19 -25.67 8.30
N GLU A 182 -2.26 -26.26 7.79
CA GLU A 182 -3.17 -25.59 6.87
C GLU A 182 -3.83 -24.34 7.51
N PRO A 183 -4.09 -23.26 6.74
CA PRO A 183 -3.80 -23.11 5.30
C PRO A 183 -2.38 -22.59 4.98
N PHE A 184 -1.54 -22.36 5.99
CA PHE A 184 -0.27 -21.64 5.84
C PHE A 184 0.81 -22.44 5.11
N ASP A 185 0.88 -23.76 5.32
CA ASP A 185 1.84 -24.61 4.62
C ASP A 185 1.74 -24.45 3.08
N ARG A 186 0.49 -24.41 2.57
CA ARG A 186 0.23 -24.14 1.15
C ARG A 186 0.68 -22.73 0.72
N MET A 187 0.52 -21.73 1.58
CA MET A 187 0.84 -20.34 1.29
C MET A 187 2.33 -20.02 1.40
N MET A 188 3.10 -20.76 2.18
CA MET A 188 4.56 -20.62 2.26
C MET A 188 5.23 -21.14 0.97
N GLY A 189 4.57 -22.03 0.23
CA GLY A 189 4.96 -22.40 -1.13
C GLY A 189 4.66 -21.34 -2.20
N ASP A 190 3.72 -20.43 -1.93
CA ASP A 190 3.35 -19.34 -2.85
C ASP A 190 4.40 -18.22 -2.79
N ARG A 191 5.32 -18.28 -3.76
CA ARG A 191 6.34 -17.25 -4.03
C ARG A 191 5.69 -15.87 -4.29
N SER A 192 6.50 -14.80 -4.26
CA SER A 192 6.09 -13.43 -4.66
C SER A 192 5.38 -13.36 -6.02
N GLU A 193 5.59 -14.39 -6.84
CA GLU A 193 4.98 -14.57 -8.14
C GLU A 193 4.03 -15.78 -8.10
N PRO A 194 2.77 -15.63 -8.54
CA PRO A 194 1.79 -16.71 -8.44
C PRO A 194 2.19 -17.93 -9.28
N ALA A 195 2.10 -19.11 -8.69
CA ALA A 195 2.30 -20.38 -9.39
C ALA A 195 1.06 -20.75 -10.21
N LEU A 196 0.92 -20.16 -11.41
CA LEU A 196 -0.25 -20.43 -12.25
C LEU A 196 -0.31 -21.88 -12.75
N PRO A 197 -1.48 -22.53 -12.70
CA PRO A 197 -1.70 -23.85 -13.30
C PRO A 197 -1.85 -23.74 -14.82
N VAL A 198 -0.75 -23.48 -15.53
CA VAL A 198 -0.74 -23.46 -16.99
C VAL A 198 -0.70 -24.90 -17.56
N PRO A 199 -1.49 -25.23 -18.60
CA PRO A 199 -2.39 -24.34 -19.35
C PRO A 199 -3.68 -24.01 -18.57
N LEU A 200 -4.05 -22.73 -18.61
CA LEU A 200 -5.27 -22.21 -17.99
C LEU A 200 -6.50 -22.52 -18.85
N VAL A 201 -7.59 -22.97 -18.26
CA VAL A 201 -8.88 -23.06 -18.96
C VAL A 201 -9.82 -21.98 -18.47
N ARG A 202 -10.76 -21.58 -19.34
CA ARG A 202 -11.87 -20.72 -18.93
C ARG A 202 -12.74 -21.49 -17.95
N ARG A 203 -12.79 -21.03 -16.69
CA ARG A 203 -13.70 -21.57 -15.67
C ARG A 203 -15.11 -21.04 -15.86
N TRP A 204 -15.21 -19.73 -16.10
CA TRP A 204 -16.45 -19.05 -16.44
C TRP A 204 -16.14 -17.80 -17.28
N GLY A 205 -17.17 -17.28 -17.94
CA GLY A 205 -17.13 -16.01 -18.66
C GLY A 205 -18.50 -15.37 -18.65
N ARG A 206 -18.56 -14.06 -18.43
CA ARG A 206 -19.82 -13.30 -18.40
C ARG A 206 -19.72 -12.06 -19.29
N PRO A 207 -20.73 -11.80 -20.13
CA PRO A 207 -20.86 -10.50 -20.76
C PRO A 207 -21.17 -9.45 -19.69
N LEU A 208 -20.60 -8.26 -19.82
CA LEU A 208 -20.90 -7.14 -18.91
C LEU A 208 -21.90 -6.20 -19.60
N PRO A 209 -23.03 -5.85 -18.93
CA PRO A 209 -24.01 -4.94 -19.51
C PRO A 209 -23.58 -3.47 -19.33
N GLY A 210 -23.55 -2.73 -20.44
CA GLY A 210 -23.32 -1.28 -20.44
C GLY A 210 -21.87 -0.86 -20.22
N ALA A 211 -21.66 0.41 -19.88
CA ALA A 211 -20.34 0.97 -19.62
C ALA A 211 -19.86 0.56 -18.22
N VAL A 212 -19.17 -0.58 -18.13
CA VAL A 212 -18.51 -1.04 -16.91
C VAL A 212 -17.01 -0.79 -17.02
N ARG A 213 -16.42 -0.14 -16.02
CA ARG A 213 -14.97 0.03 -15.90
C ARG A 213 -14.41 -0.92 -14.85
N PRO A 214 -13.54 -1.87 -15.20
CA PRO A 214 -12.89 -2.71 -14.19
C PRO A 214 -11.78 -1.94 -13.49
N LEU A 215 -11.74 -2.04 -12.15
CA LEU A 215 -10.65 -1.56 -11.32
C LEU A 215 -9.93 -2.75 -10.69
N GLY A 216 -8.63 -2.87 -10.95
CA GLY A 216 -7.82 -3.88 -10.29
C GLY A 216 -7.34 -3.38 -8.94
N ALA A 217 -7.66 -4.11 -7.86
CA ALA A 217 -7.28 -3.74 -6.50
C ALA A 217 -5.76 -3.62 -6.35
N GLN A 218 -5.31 -2.60 -5.63
CA GLN A 218 -3.92 -2.48 -5.16
C GLN A 218 -3.75 -3.16 -3.78
N GLY A 219 -2.51 -3.47 -3.41
CA GLY A 219 -2.20 -4.18 -2.18
C GLY A 219 -2.37 -5.69 -2.29
N VAL A 220 -2.11 -6.39 -1.17
CA VAL A 220 -2.16 -7.85 -1.13
C VAL A 220 -3.57 -8.30 -0.75
N PRO A 221 -4.26 -9.09 -1.58
CA PRO A 221 -5.59 -9.58 -1.25
C PRO A 221 -5.52 -10.49 -0.02
N PRO A 222 -6.46 -10.35 0.93
CA PRO A 222 -6.37 -11.05 2.22
C PRO A 222 -6.59 -12.56 2.13
N SER A 223 -7.23 -13.03 1.05
CA SER A 223 -7.48 -14.45 0.80
C SER A 223 -7.51 -14.76 -0.69
N ALA A 224 -7.53 -16.05 -1.04
CA ALA A 224 -7.70 -16.51 -2.43
C ALA A 224 -9.11 -16.24 -2.98
N GLU A 225 -10.09 -16.05 -2.10
CA GLU A 225 -11.50 -15.80 -2.43
C GLU A 225 -11.79 -14.29 -2.59
N ALA A 226 -10.88 -13.43 -2.13
CA ALA A 226 -11.04 -11.99 -2.24
C ALA A 226 -11.04 -11.51 -3.70
N SER A 227 -11.98 -10.59 -4.00
CA SER A 227 -12.20 -10.01 -5.33
C SER A 227 -11.01 -9.18 -5.84
N ARG A 228 -10.22 -9.70 -6.79
CA ARG A 228 -9.05 -8.97 -7.32
C ARG A 228 -9.41 -7.86 -8.32
N ILE A 229 -10.60 -7.95 -8.92
CA ILE A 229 -11.13 -6.96 -9.86
C ILE A 229 -12.50 -6.53 -9.37
N PHE A 230 -12.69 -5.22 -9.24
CA PHE A 230 -13.97 -4.61 -8.94
C PHE A 230 -14.57 -4.02 -10.20
N LEU A 231 -15.90 -4.06 -10.32
CA LEU A 231 -16.61 -3.47 -11.45
C LEU A 231 -17.23 -2.14 -11.03
N VAL A 232 -16.90 -1.09 -11.77
CA VAL A 232 -17.48 0.25 -11.58
C VAL A 232 -18.59 0.45 -12.60
N GLN A 233 -19.79 0.71 -12.11
CA GLN A 233 -20.96 1.02 -12.93
C GLN A 233 -21.62 2.30 -12.42
N GLY A 234 -21.32 3.43 -13.07
CA GLY A 234 -21.71 4.75 -12.58
C GLY A 234 -21.07 5.07 -11.23
N LEU A 235 -21.89 5.16 -10.17
CA LEU A 235 -21.46 5.44 -8.79
C LEU A 235 -21.27 4.18 -7.95
N ALA A 236 -21.67 3.01 -8.49
CA ALA A 236 -21.62 1.75 -7.77
C ALA A 236 -20.29 1.02 -7.99
N LEU A 237 -19.75 0.50 -6.89
CA LEU A 237 -18.63 -0.44 -6.89
C LEU A 237 -19.15 -1.84 -6.58
N ARG A 238 -18.81 -2.83 -7.41
CA ARG A 238 -19.20 -4.23 -7.23
C ARG A 238 -18.00 -5.13 -7.04
N ALA A 239 -18.02 -5.93 -5.97
CA ALA A 239 -17.08 -7.02 -5.77
C ALA A 239 -17.59 -8.27 -6.49
N ILE A 240 -16.68 -9.00 -7.14
CA ILE A 240 -17.02 -10.21 -7.89
C ILE A 240 -16.32 -11.40 -7.27
N ASP A 241 -17.04 -12.50 -7.10
CA ASP A 241 -16.45 -13.76 -6.67
C ASP A 241 -15.54 -14.30 -7.78
N PRO A 242 -14.22 -14.45 -7.54
CA PRO A 242 -13.31 -15.00 -8.54
C PRO A 242 -13.68 -16.43 -8.97
N ALA A 243 -14.36 -17.21 -8.13
CA ALA A 243 -14.72 -18.60 -8.41
C ALA A 243 -15.94 -18.75 -9.31
N SER A 244 -16.97 -17.90 -9.15
CA SER A 244 -18.26 -18.02 -9.86
C SER A 244 -18.57 -16.88 -10.84
N GLY A 245 -17.91 -15.73 -10.68
CA GLY A 245 -18.23 -14.50 -11.40
C GLY A 245 -19.53 -13.82 -10.94
N GLU A 246 -20.17 -14.32 -9.89
CA GLU A 246 -21.34 -13.68 -9.29
C GLU A 246 -20.92 -12.45 -8.48
N PRO A 247 -21.78 -11.41 -8.39
CA PRO A 247 -21.55 -10.31 -7.49
C PRO A 247 -21.60 -10.81 -6.04
N LEU A 248 -20.55 -10.55 -5.26
CA LEU A 248 -20.53 -10.78 -3.82
C LEU A 248 -21.39 -9.72 -3.11
N TRP A 249 -21.19 -8.46 -3.50
CA TRP A 249 -21.91 -7.30 -2.98
C TRP A 249 -21.78 -6.11 -3.94
N SER A 250 -22.58 -5.07 -3.69
CA SER A 250 -22.54 -3.79 -4.39
C SER A 250 -22.65 -2.66 -3.37
N ALA A 251 -21.81 -1.64 -3.51
CA ALA A 251 -21.82 -0.43 -2.68
C ALA A 251 -22.00 0.81 -3.55
N ASP A 252 -22.87 1.74 -3.16
CA ASP A 252 -23.01 3.06 -3.80
C ASP A 252 -22.08 4.06 -3.09
N LEU A 253 -21.15 4.64 -3.85
CA LEU A 253 -20.13 5.55 -3.31
C LEU A 253 -20.48 7.03 -3.52
N SER A 254 -21.65 7.32 -4.10
CA SER A 254 -22.12 8.66 -4.51
C SER A 254 -21.23 9.39 -5.52
N SER A 255 -20.09 8.83 -5.92
CA SER A 255 -19.17 9.37 -6.92
C SER A 255 -18.42 8.22 -7.57
N PRO A 256 -18.04 8.31 -8.85
CA PRO A 256 -17.33 7.22 -9.52
C PRO A 256 -16.00 6.92 -8.82
N PRO A 257 -15.78 5.68 -8.34
CA PRO A 257 -14.50 5.31 -7.76
C PRO A 257 -13.41 5.32 -8.85
N VAL A 258 -12.27 5.91 -8.51
CA VAL A 258 -11.07 5.98 -9.38
C VAL A 258 -9.99 5.01 -8.93
N TRP A 259 -10.07 4.52 -7.69
CA TRP A 259 -9.05 3.66 -7.10
C TRP A 259 -9.66 2.72 -6.06
N VAL A 260 -9.08 1.53 -5.94
CA VAL A 260 -9.44 0.53 -4.93
C VAL A 260 -8.16 -0.16 -4.42
N GLY A 261 -8.05 -0.36 -3.11
CA GLY A 261 -6.94 -1.07 -2.49
C GLY A 261 -7.35 -1.91 -1.29
N TYR A 262 -6.55 -2.92 -0.97
CA TYR A 262 -6.71 -3.76 0.22
C TYR A 262 -5.92 -3.21 1.39
N LEU A 263 -6.60 -2.97 2.50
CA LEU A 263 -6.00 -2.65 3.78
C LEU A 263 -6.34 -3.76 4.77
N ALA A 264 -5.50 -4.79 4.83
CA ALA A 264 -5.68 -5.97 5.68
C ALA A 264 -7.12 -6.57 5.61
N ASP A 265 -7.97 -6.21 6.57
CA ASP A 265 -9.35 -6.69 6.76
C ASP A 265 -10.42 -5.86 6.04
N LYS A 266 -10.03 -4.83 5.26
CA LYS A 266 -10.97 -3.91 4.59
C LYS A 266 -10.58 -3.65 3.14
N ILE A 267 -11.55 -3.16 2.38
CA ILE A 267 -11.33 -2.56 1.07
C ILE A 267 -11.45 -1.06 1.21
N ILE A 268 -10.44 -0.34 0.74
CA ILE A 268 -10.49 1.11 0.62
C ILE A 268 -10.85 1.44 -0.82
N ALA A 269 -11.97 2.13 -1.01
CA ALA A 269 -12.38 2.70 -2.28
C ALA A 269 -12.21 4.21 -2.23
N ALA A 270 -11.66 4.80 -3.29
CA ALA A 270 -11.48 6.24 -3.37
C ALA A 270 -12.15 6.83 -4.60
N THR A 271 -12.74 8.00 -4.41
CA THR A 271 -13.22 8.89 -5.46
C THR A 271 -12.35 10.15 -5.45
N GLU A 272 -12.58 11.07 -6.38
CA GLU A 272 -11.87 12.36 -6.40
C GLU A 272 -12.14 13.22 -5.16
N THR A 273 -13.16 12.93 -4.36
CA THR A 273 -13.54 13.75 -3.20
C THR A 273 -13.75 12.96 -1.92
N ARG A 274 -13.65 11.62 -1.97
CA ARG A 274 -13.97 10.74 -0.85
C ARG A 274 -13.01 9.57 -0.72
N LEU A 275 -12.82 9.14 0.53
CA LEU A 275 -12.19 7.88 0.88
C LEU A 275 -13.18 7.06 1.71
N ILE A 276 -13.43 5.82 1.32
CA ILE A 276 -14.47 4.97 1.91
C ILE A 276 -13.85 3.62 2.24
N ALA A 277 -13.95 3.18 3.49
CA ALA A 277 -13.65 1.80 3.86
C ALA A 277 -14.91 0.94 3.81
N LEU A 278 -14.79 -0.20 3.15
CA LEU A 278 -15.83 -1.19 2.95
C LEU A 278 -15.43 -2.50 3.61
N SER A 279 -16.39 -3.15 4.28
CA SER A 279 -16.22 -4.52 4.76
C SER A 279 -15.99 -5.49 3.60
N LEU A 280 -15.07 -6.43 3.78
CA LEU A 280 -14.71 -7.40 2.73
C LEU A 280 -15.89 -8.28 2.30
N ASP A 281 -16.70 -8.69 3.27
CA ASP A 281 -17.77 -9.69 3.12
C ASP A 281 -19.08 -9.10 2.59
N LYS A 282 -19.45 -7.90 3.05
CA LYS A 282 -20.75 -7.29 2.74
C LYS A 282 -20.66 -6.02 1.90
N GLY A 283 -19.50 -5.41 1.79
CA GLY A 283 -19.36 -4.09 1.16
C GLY A 283 -20.09 -2.99 1.93
N THR A 284 -20.32 -3.18 3.23
CA THR A 284 -20.90 -2.13 4.09
C THR A 284 -19.84 -1.07 4.38
N ILE A 285 -20.26 0.19 4.42
CA ILE A 285 -19.37 1.29 4.78
C ILE A 285 -19.03 1.19 6.26
N ASP A 286 -17.75 0.98 6.58
CA ASP A 286 -17.24 0.98 7.95
C ASP A 286 -16.96 2.43 8.39
N TRP A 287 -16.30 3.20 7.54
CA TRP A 287 -16.08 4.64 7.71
C TRP A 287 -15.97 5.35 6.37
N GLN A 288 -16.18 6.66 6.38
CA GLN A 288 -16.08 7.53 5.21
C GLN A 288 -15.44 8.86 5.58
N TYR A 289 -14.54 9.33 4.73
CA TYR A 289 -13.97 10.67 4.75
C TYR A 289 -14.42 11.44 3.52
N ASP A 290 -14.98 12.63 3.74
CA ASP A 290 -15.42 13.56 2.69
C ASP A 290 -14.55 14.81 2.68
N LEU A 291 -13.91 15.09 1.54
CA LEU A 291 -13.02 16.24 1.43
C LEU A 291 -13.73 17.59 1.59
N GLY A 292 -15.00 17.66 1.16
CA GLY A 292 -15.89 18.81 1.29
C GLY A 292 -16.84 18.74 2.49
N GLY A 293 -16.72 17.72 3.34
CA GLY A 293 -17.57 17.58 4.52
C GLY A 293 -17.42 18.81 5.44
N PRO A 294 -18.48 19.21 6.16
CA PRO A 294 -18.39 20.27 7.15
C PRO A 294 -17.27 19.89 8.12
N ARG A 295 -16.14 20.62 8.07
CA ARG A 295 -14.98 20.34 8.93
C ARG A 295 -15.48 20.32 10.38
N PRO A 296 -15.46 19.18 11.09
CA PRO A 296 -15.87 19.13 12.48
C PRO A 296 -14.94 20.09 13.24
N GLY A 297 -15.51 21.19 13.76
CA GLY A 297 -14.76 22.17 14.54
C GLY A 297 -14.55 23.56 13.92
N ARG A 298 -14.90 23.83 12.65
CA ARG A 298 -14.85 25.21 12.11
C ARG A 298 -16.19 25.95 12.27
N ARG A 299 -16.82 25.85 13.44
CA ARG A 299 -17.90 26.77 13.86
C ARG A 299 -17.31 27.80 14.81
N GLY A 300 -16.76 28.85 14.21
CA GLY A 300 -16.14 29.98 14.90
C GLY A 300 -14.90 30.43 14.14
N GLU A 301 -14.94 31.63 13.57
CA GLU A 301 -13.72 32.36 13.25
C GLU A 301 -12.85 32.33 14.52
N ASN A 302 -11.63 31.79 14.44
CA ASN A 302 -10.73 31.79 15.57
C ASN A 302 -10.49 33.27 15.97
N PRO A 303 -10.98 33.75 17.12
CA PRO A 303 -10.87 35.17 17.49
C PRO A 303 -9.41 35.58 17.77
N PHE A 304 -8.48 34.61 17.80
CA PHE A 304 -7.05 34.81 18.00
C PHE A 304 -6.22 34.54 16.72
N ALA A 305 -6.82 34.05 15.64
CA ALA A 305 -6.13 34.00 14.36
C ALA A 305 -5.97 35.44 13.88
N ARG A 306 -4.73 35.90 13.72
CA ARG A 306 -4.47 37.13 12.96
C ARG A 306 -5.13 36.94 11.59
N PRO A 307 -5.90 37.91 11.09
CA PRO A 307 -6.44 37.83 9.74
C PRO A 307 -5.26 37.53 8.80
N ASP A 308 -5.33 36.40 8.08
CA ASP A 308 -4.35 36.04 7.06
C ASP A 308 -4.37 37.16 6.00
N THR A 309 -3.47 38.13 6.12
CA THR A 309 -3.61 39.41 5.41
C THR A 309 -3.29 39.34 3.92
N ASP A 310 -2.82 38.23 3.34
CA ASP A 310 -2.41 38.21 1.92
C ASP A 310 -2.69 36.92 1.14
N ALA A 311 -3.37 35.91 1.73
CA ALA A 311 -3.76 34.73 0.98
C ALA A 311 -5.13 34.98 0.30
N ALA A 312 -5.10 35.39 -0.97
CA ALA A 312 -6.30 35.51 -1.80
C ALA A 312 -7.21 34.27 -1.62
N PRO A 313 -8.48 34.42 -1.16
CA PRO A 313 -9.37 33.30 -0.82
C PRO A 313 -9.80 32.38 -1.98
N GLY A 314 -9.13 32.45 -3.14
CA GLY A 314 -9.62 31.91 -4.40
C GLY A 314 -9.30 30.44 -4.70
N ASP A 315 -8.24 29.84 -4.15
CA ASP A 315 -7.68 28.62 -4.79
C ASP A 315 -7.45 27.41 -3.86
N ARG A 316 -7.64 27.53 -2.54
CA ARG A 316 -7.43 26.39 -1.60
C ARG A 316 -8.66 25.49 -1.41
N SER A 317 -9.72 25.72 -2.17
CA SER A 317 -11.07 25.19 -1.89
C SER A 317 -11.51 24.03 -2.81
N GLY A 318 -10.64 23.49 -3.67
CA GLY A 318 -11.07 22.53 -4.71
C GLY A 318 -10.06 21.46 -5.13
N GLY A 319 -9.11 21.06 -4.28
CA GLY A 319 -8.23 19.93 -4.62
C GLY A 319 -9.04 18.63 -4.73
N HIS A 320 -8.73 17.77 -5.71
CA HIS A 320 -9.21 16.39 -5.73
C HIS A 320 -8.23 15.48 -5.00
N LEU A 321 -8.71 14.37 -4.45
CA LEU A 321 -7.88 13.32 -3.90
C LEU A 321 -7.30 12.47 -5.05
N HIS A 322 -6.00 12.26 -5.05
CA HIS A 322 -5.33 11.40 -6.01
C HIS A 322 -4.07 10.75 -5.43
N HIS A 323 -3.40 9.92 -6.23
CA HIS A 323 -2.16 9.24 -5.85
C HIS A 323 -2.27 8.41 -4.56
N PHE A 324 -3.31 7.58 -4.48
CA PHE A 324 -3.60 6.72 -3.33
C PHE A 324 -2.57 5.59 -3.18
N GLN A 325 -2.06 5.40 -1.96
CA GLN A 325 -1.16 4.29 -1.61
C GLN A 325 -1.53 3.74 -0.23
N ILE A 326 -1.41 2.43 -0.05
CA ILE A 326 -1.55 1.77 1.25
C ILE A 326 -0.16 1.35 1.72
N VAL A 327 0.22 1.79 2.92
CA VAL A 327 1.49 1.41 3.55
C VAL A 327 1.21 1.10 5.02
N GLY A 328 1.46 -0.15 5.40
CA GLY A 328 1.12 -0.64 6.73
C GLY A 328 -0.38 -0.60 6.98
N ASP A 329 -0.78 0.05 8.07
CA ASP A 329 -2.16 0.24 8.53
C ASP A 329 -2.77 1.58 8.08
N ARG A 330 -2.11 2.29 7.15
CA ARG A 330 -2.51 3.63 6.72
C ARG A 330 -2.78 3.74 5.24
N VAL A 331 -3.63 4.70 4.92
CA VAL A 331 -3.88 5.14 3.55
C VAL A 331 -3.26 6.52 3.37
N PHE A 332 -2.51 6.70 2.30
CA PHE A 332 -1.92 7.97 1.91
C PHE A 332 -2.54 8.45 0.62
N CYS A 333 -2.75 9.75 0.49
CA CYS A 333 -3.10 10.37 -0.78
C CYS A 333 -2.71 11.85 -0.82
N LEU A 334 -2.69 12.41 -2.02
CA LEU A 334 -2.50 13.83 -2.24
C LEU A 334 -3.84 14.54 -2.35
N ARG A 335 -3.94 15.72 -1.72
CA ARG A 335 -5.02 16.69 -1.93
C ARG A 335 -4.53 17.78 -2.88
N GLY A 336 -4.93 17.69 -4.15
CA GLY A 336 -4.31 18.46 -5.22
C GLY A 336 -2.80 18.24 -5.23
N ASP A 337 -2.03 19.28 -5.56
CA ASP A 337 -0.56 19.21 -5.57
C ASP A 337 0.07 19.95 -4.38
N HIS A 338 -0.65 20.08 -3.26
CA HIS A 338 -0.20 20.94 -2.15
C HIS A 338 -0.06 20.22 -0.82
N GLU A 339 -0.69 19.06 -0.66
CA GLU A 339 -0.75 18.42 0.65
C GLU A 339 -0.82 16.91 0.54
N LEU A 340 0.01 16.27 1.35
CA LEU A 340 -0.04 14.84 1.59
C LEU A 340 -0.89 14.58 2.84
N LEU A 341 -1.85 13.68 2.73
CA LEU A 341 -2.71 13.24 3.82
C LEU A 341 -2.34 11.81 4.23
N ALA A 342 -2.27 11.55 5.53
CA ALA A 342 -2.13 10.22 6.10
C ALA A 342 -3.38 9.88 6.93
N PHE A 343 -4.12 8.87 6.50
CA PHE A 343 -5.33 8.39 7.16
C PHE A 343 -5.02 7.15 7.99
N ASP A 344 -5.51 7.14 9.22
CA ASP A 344 -5.63 5.93 10.01
C ASP A 344 -6.63 5.01 9.31
N GLY A 345 -6.17 3.81 8.95
CA GLY A 345 -6.95 2.90 8.13
C GLY A 345 -8.11 2.22 8.85
N ASP A 346 -8.11 2.21 10.19
CA ASP A 346 -9.18 1.62 10.99
C ASP A 346 -10.32 2.61 11.26
N THR A 347 -10.02 3.91 11.41
CA THR A 347 -11.01 4.96 11.75
C THR A 347 -11.35 5.90 10.60
N GLY A 348 -10.52 5.98 9.56
CA GLY A 348 -10.67 6.92 8.45
C GLY A 348 -10.34 8.37 8.82
N LEU A 349 -9.83 8.62 10.03
CA LEU A 349 -9.42 9.95 10.46
C LEU A 349 -8.04 10.29 9.90
N VAL A 350 -7.83 11.57 9.59
CA VAL A 350 -6.50 12.08 9.23
C VAL A 350 -5.64 12.11 10.50
N ASP A 351 -4.63 11.25 10.57
CA ASP A 351 -3.65 11.24 11.65
C ASP A 351 -2.78 12.50 11.57
N TRP A 352 -2.29 12.79 10.37
CA TRP A 352 -1.52 13.97 10.07
C TRP A 352 -1.64 14.36 8.59
N SER A 353 -1.36 15.62 8.30
CA SER A 353 -1.15 16.11 6.94
C SER A 353 0.12 16.93 6.85
N PHE A 354 0.73 16.97 5.65
CA PHE A 354 1.92 17.75 5.38
C PHE A 354 1.73 18.59 4.10
N ALA A 355 1.95 19.89 4.21
CA ALA A 355 2.01 20.84 3.11
C ALA A 355 3.33 21.63 3.19
N PRO A 356 4.12 21.70 2.11
CA PRO A 356 5.36 22.46 2.14
C PRO A 356 5.09 23.96 2.33
N ALA A 357 6.07 24.67 2.89
CA ALA A 357 5.99 26.10 3.13
C ALA A 357 5.73 26.93 1.87
N SER A 358 6.31 26.49 0.77
CA SER A 358 6.18 27.07 -0.55
C SER A 358 6.20 25.95 -1.59
N GLY A 359 5.64 26.24 -2.77
CA GLY A 359 5.64 25.32 -3.89
C GLY A 359 4.50 24.30 -3.91
N THR A 360 4.70 23.27 -4.72
CA THR A 360 3.76 22.16 -4.91
C THR A 360 4.46 20.83 -4.73
N ILE A 361 3.79 19.87 -4.11
CA ILE A 361 4.21 18.48 -4.08
C ILE A 361 4.09 17.90 -5.50
N ASN A 362 5.16 17.28 -5.96
CA ASN A 362 5.17 16.49 -7.16
C ASN A 362 4.54 15.10 -6.87
N PRO A 363 3.61 14.61 -7.69
CA PRO A 363 3.04 13.26 -7.54
C PRO A 363 4.08 12.13 -7.62
N ASN A 364 5.28 12.42 -8.14
CA ASN A 364 6.42 11.50 -8.13
C ASN A 364 7.04 11.38 -6.72
N LEU A 365 6.37 10.65 -5.84
CA LEU A 365 6.80 10.42 -4.46
C LEU A 365 7.00 8.93 -4.16
N TRP A 366 7.73 8.65 -3.08
CA TRP A 366 7.84 7.31 -2.51
C TRP A 366 7.37 7.31 -1.06
N ILE A 367 6.47 6.39 -0.72
CA ILE A 367 6.00 6.16 0.65
C ILE A 367 6.47 4.76 1.05
N GLY A 368 7.49 4.72 1.89
CA GLY A 368 7.98 3.50 2.51
C GLY A 368 7.40 3.31 3.91
N PRO A 369 7.66 2.14 4.54
CA PRO A 369 7.14 1.83 5.88
C PRO A 369 7.65 2.78 6.98
N GLN A 370 8.86 3.34 6.82
CA GLN A 370 9.47 4.22 7.82
C GLN A 370 9.72 5.66 7.33
N ARG A 371 9.86 5.83 6.02
CA ARG A 371 10.23 7.11 5.40
C ARG A 371 9.36 7.41 4.19
N ILE A 372 9.14 8.70 3.97
CA ILE A 372 8.50 9.24 2.78
C ILE A 372 9.50 10.18 2.12
N VAL A 373 9.67 10.06 0.81
CA VAL A 373 10.48 10.98 0.01
C VAL A 373 9.54 11.76 -0.89
N LEU A 374 9.42 13.06 -0.59
CA LEU A 374 8.65 14.02 -1.37
C LEU A 374 9.56 14.88 -2.22
N GLN A 375 9.10 15.17 -3.42
CA GLN A 375 9.71 16.15 -4.30
C GLN A 375 8.80 17.38 -4.31
N VAL A 376 9.32 18.54 -3.95
CA VAL A 376 8.57 19.81 -4.00
C VAL A 376 9.12 20.65 -5.14
N ARG A 377 8.21 21.27 -5.89
CA ARG A 377 8.48 22.16 -7.02
C ARG A 377 8.30 23.60 -6.59
N LYS A 378 9.24 24.47 -6.95
CA LYS A 378 9.22 25.93 -6.76
C LYS A 378 9.15 26.38 -5.28
N PRO A 379 10.26 26.29 -4.51
CA PRO A 379 11.60 25.92 -4.96
C PRO A 379 11.78 24.40 -5.06
N GLY A 380 12.70 23.96 -5.91
CA GLY A 380 13.07 22.55 -6.04
C GLY A 380 13.67 22.03 -4.73
N MET A 381 13.07 21.00 -4.13
CA MET A 381 13.64 20.33 -2.96
C MET A 381 13.23 18.87 -2.86
N ALA A 382 14.10 18.04 -2.27
CA ALA A 382 13.75 16.73 -1.77
C ALA A 382 13.50 16.83 -0.25
N LEU A 383 12.33 16.41 0.19
CA LEU A 383 11.93 16.35 1.60
C LEU A 383 11.83 14.91 2.04
N VAL A 384 12.38 14.61 3.22
CA VAL A 384 12.25 13.30 3.85
C VAL A 384 11.37 13.46 5.08
N LEU A 385 10.27 12.72 5.13
CA LEU A 385 9.36 12.67 6.28
C LEU A 385 9.40 11.28 6.94
N GLU A 386 9.08 11.22 8.21
CA GLU A 386 8.76 9.98 8.91
C GLU A 386 7.33 9.54 8.58
N THR A 387 7.16 8.30 8.08
CA THR A 387 5.84 7.78 7.67
C THR A 387 4.84 7.74 8.83
N ALA A 388 5.32 7.48 10.05
CA ALA A 388 4.48 7.36 11.24
C ALA A 388 3.90 8.69 11.74
N THR A 389 4.57 9.82 11.51
CA THR A 389 4.19 11.10 12.15
C THR A 389 4.07 12.27 11.18
N GLY A 390 4.53 12.10 9.94
CA GLY A 390 4.68 13.18 8.97
C GLY A 390 5.77 14.17 9.36
N ARG A 391 6.59 13.84 10.38
CA ARG A 391 7.64 14.74 10.85
C ARG A 391 8.76 14.83 9.84
N ARG A 392 9.20 16.06 9.55
CA ARG A 392 10.34 16.32 8.68
C ARG A 392 11.63 15.77 9.33
N CYS A 393 12.26 14.83 8.64
CA CYS A 393 13.57 14.27 8.98
C CYS A 393 14.70 15.02 8.28
N GLY A 394 14.47 15.51 7.07
CA GLY A 394 15.48 16.23 6.29
C GLY A 394 14.87 17.04 5.15
N GLU A 395 15.57 18.10 4.76
CA GLU A 395 15.24 18.97 3.64
C GLU A 395 16.49 19.28 2.85
N PHE A 396 16.43 19.03 1.55
CA PHE A 396 17.58 19.06 0.67
C PHE A 396 17.25 19.92 -0.53
N PRO A 397 17.66 21.21 -0.52
CA PRO A 397 17.47 22.12 -1.63
C PRO A 397 18.08 21.57 -2.92
N ARG A 398 17.41 21.81 -4.03
CA ARG A 398 17.78 21.40 -5.38
C ARG A 398 17.63 22.62 -6.30
N SER A 399 18.26 22.59 -7.47
CA SER A 399 18.13 23.73 -8.39
C SER A 399 16.73 23.79 -8.99
N ASP A 400 16.19 24.99 -9.15
CA ASP A 400 14.83 25.21 -9.67
C ASP A 400 14.65 24.77 -11.14
N ASP A 401 15.74 24.59 -11.88
CA ASP A 401 15.73 24.09 -13.26
C ASP A 401 15.55 22.56 -13.37
N GLU A 402 15.51 21.84 -12.24
CA GLU A 402 15.34 20.37 -12.21
C GLU A 402 13.86 19.98 -12.17
N ASP A 403 13.31 19.62 -13.33
CA ASP A 403 11.98 18.99 -13.42
C ASP A 403 12.07 17.51 -13.02
N TRP A 404 11.64 17.20 -11.79
CA TRP A 404 11.62 15.85 -11.25
C TRP A 404 10.55 14.99 -11.91
N ALA A 405 10.96 14.22 -12.92
CA ALA A 405 10.03 13.51 -13.77
C ALA A 405 9.73 12.07 -13.33
N ARG A 406 10.36 11.57 -12.26
CA ARG A 406 10.26 10.17 -11.84
C ARG A 406 10.13 10.03 -10.33
N SER A 407 9.32 9.06 -9.92
CA SER A 407 9.23 8.64 -8.52
C SER A 407 10.58 8.11 -8.03
N PRO A 408 10.97 8.38 -6.77
CA PRO A 408 12.13 7.76 -6.15
C PRO A 408 12.01 6.23 -6.17
N LEU A 409 13.09 5.52 -6.50
CA LEU A 409 13.17 4.07 -6.42
C LEU A 409 13.84 3.67 -5.09
N PRO A 410 13.14 3.02 -4.14
CA PRO A 410 13.79 2.53 -2.94
C PRO A 410 14.84 1.46 -3.28
N ILE A 411 16.05 1.62 -2.74
CA ILE A 411 17.12 0.63 -2.85
C ILE A 411 17.18 -0.18 -1.56
N ASP A 412 17.22 0.50 -0.42
CA ASP A 412 17.12 -0.09 0.91
C ASP A 412 16.42 0.89 1.88
N ASP A 413 16.51 0.63 3.19
CA ASP A 413 15.84 1.44 4.23
C ASP A 413 16.36 2.89 4.32
N ASP A 414 17.60 3.14 3.89
CA ASP A 414 18.29 4.41 4.05
C ASP A 414 18.68 5.06 2.70
N HIS A 415 18.52 4.36 1.59
CA HIS A 415 18.89 4.86 0.26
C HIS A 415 17.76 4.78 -0.75
N VAL A 416 17.64 5.85 -1.53
CA VAL A 416 16.74 5.92 -2.69
C VAL A 416 17.52 6.33 -3.93
N ALA A 417 17.27 5.65 -5.05
CA ALA A 417 17.75 6.10 -6.34
C ALA A 417 16.79 7.15 -6.90
N LEU A 418 17.37 8.28 -7.32
CA LEU A 418 16.67 9.47 -7.80
C LEU A 418 17.08 9.77 -9.23
N VAL A 419 16.11 10.21 -10.03
CA VAL A 419 16.37 10.84 -11.33
C VAL A 419 16.37 12.34 -11.11
N ALA A 420 17.55 12.89 -10.87
CA ALA A 420 17.72 14.29 -10.47
C ALA A 420 17.44 15.26 -11.62
N ASP A 421 17.80 14.86 -12.84
CA ASP A 421 17.48 15.60 -14.06
C ASP A 421 17.26 14.60 -15.23
N ARG A 422 17.12 15.11 -16.46
CA ARG A 422 16.91 14.28 -17.66
C ARG A 422 18.04 13.29 -17.98
N ARG A 423 19.21 13.38 -17.35
CA ARG A 423 20.42 12.61 -17.70
C ARG A 423 21.11 11.97 -16.49
N THR A 424 20.71 12.35 -15.29
CA THR A 424 21.43 12.07 -14.05
C THR A 424 20.60 11.17 -13.15
N VAL A 425 21.18 10.02 -12.83
CA VAL A 425 20.69 9.12 -11.79
C VAL A 425 21.62 9.27 -10.59
N ALA A 426 21.09 9.40 -9.38
CA ALA A 426 21.88 9.48 -8.17
C ALA A 426 21.33 8.55 -7.10
N LEU A 427 22.20 7.90 -6.34
CA LEU A 427 21.79 7.25 -5.09
C LEU A 427 21.87 8.28 -3.97
N PHE A 428 20.75 8.50 -3.28
CA PHE A 428 20.61 9.50 -2.24
C PHE A 428 20.50 8.85 -0.86
N ASP A 429 21.37 9.25 0.06
CA ASP A 429 21.36 8.83 1.46
C ASP A 429 20.33 9.68 2.23
N LEU A 430 19.26 9.04 2.69
CA LEU A 430 18.14 9.67 3.39
C LEU A 430 18.51 10.22 4.78
N ARG A 431 19.58 9.70 5.40
CA ARG A 431 20.04 10.14 6.72
C ARG A 431 20.96 11.34 6.61
N ARG A 432 21.88 11.30 5.65
CA ARG A 432 22.95 12.30 5.51
C ARG A 432 22.58 13.44 4.57
N GLY A 433 21.63 13.23 3.66
CA GLY A 433 21.18 14.28 2.77
C GLY A 433 22.07 14.55 1.57
N HIS A 434 22.90 13.59 1.18
CA HIS A 434 23.79 13.74 0.03
C HIS A 434 23.71 12.54 -0.90
N ASN A 435 24.16 12.75 -2.13
CA ASN A 435 24.28 11.66 -3.09
C ASN A 435 25.48 10.80 -2.72
N ALA A 436 25.26 9.51 -2.46
CA ALA A 436 26.33 8.52 -2.27
C ALA A 436 27.14 8.33 -3.56
N TRP A 437 26.47 8.35 -4.71
CA TRP A 437 27.08 8.39 -6.03
C TRP A 437 26.16 9.07 -7.04
N VAL A 438 26.72 9.44 -8.19
CA VAL A 438 26.01 10.04 -9.32
C VAL A 438 26.45 9.35 -10.61
N PHE A 439 25.48 8.98 -11.45
CA PHE A 439 25.67 8.34 -12.74
C PHE A 439 25.04 9.18 -13.86
N ARG A 440 25.77 9.34 -14.97
CA ARG A 440 25.33 10.04 -16.18
C ARG A 440 25.84 9.31 -17.41
N GLU A 441 24.92 8.77 -18.20
CA GLU A 441 25.28 8.01 -19.41
C GLU A 441 25.74 8.93 -20.55
N SER A 442 24.99 10.00 -20.83
CA SER A 442 25.24 10.89 -21.97
C SER A 442 25.50 12.33 -21.57
N VAL A 443 26.31 13.02 -22.38
CA VAL A 443 26.51 14.47 -22.29
C VAL A 443 25.28 15.20 -22.85
N ASP A 444 24.71 14.68 -23.92
CA ASP A 444 23.54 15.25 -24.60
C ASP A 444 22.23 14.94 -23.85
N PHE A 445 21.22 15.76 -24.09
CA PHE A 445 19.88 15.51 -23.54
C PHE A 445 19.22 14.32 -24.27
N PRO A 446 18.66 13.35 -23.53
CA PRO A 446 17.91 12.26 -24.15
C PRO A 446 16.67 12.78 -24.89
N ARG A 447 16.35 12.14 -26.01
CA ARG A 447 15.27 12.51 -26.93
C ARG A 447 13.89 12.17 -26.36
N ASN A 448 13.78 11.01 -25.74
CA ASN A 448 12.54 10.43 -25.21
C ASN A 448 12.31 10.77 -23.73
N GLY A 449 13.13 11.68 -23.17
CA GLY A 449 12.94 12.19 -21.83
C GLY A 449 13.80 11.50 -20.75
N PRO A 450 13.43 11.69 -19.48
CA PRO A 450 14.26 11.30 -18.34
C PRO A 450 14.33 9.78 -18.17
N PRO A 451 15.45 9.24 -17.65
CA PRO A 451 15.61 7.80 -17.47
C PRO A 451 14.55 7.22 -16.54
N ARG A 452 14.23 5.94 -16.68
CA ARG A 452 13.38 5.21 -15.73
C ARG A 452 14.22 4.20 -14.95
N LEU A 453 13.98 4.14 -13.64
CA LEU A 453 14.68 3.23 -12.73
C LEU A 453 13.80 2.01 -12.43
N LEU A 454 14.41 0.82 -12.40
CA LEU A 454 13.77 -0.42 -11.94
C LEU A 454 14.75 -1.22 -11.06
N GLY A 455 14.21 -1.93 -10.07
CA GLY A 455 14.92 -2.95 -9.29
C GLY A 455 15.00 -2.66 -7.79
N ASP A 456 16.12 -3.04 -7.15
CA ASP A 456 16.31 -3.08 -5.68
C ASP A 456 17.79 -2.98 -5.28
N ALA A 457 18.10 -3.23 -3.99
CA ALA A 457 19.44 -3.28 -3.39
C ALA A 457 20.46 -4.14 -4.14
N GLU A 458 20.03 -5.18 -4.88
CA GLU A 458 20.92 -6.11 -5.58
C GLU A 458 20.98 -5.83 -7.09
N ARG A 459 19.93 -5.20 -7.62
CA ARG A 459 19.68 -5.07 -9.05
C ARG A 459 19.21 -3.64 -9.34
N LEU A 460 20.08 -2.78 -9.85
CA LEU A 460 19.66 -1.46 -10.33
C LEU A 460 19.72 -1.40 -11.85
N LEU A 461 18.57 -1.20 -12.49
CA LEU A 461 18.44 -1.02 -13.92
C LEU A 461 17.98 0.41 -14.25
N VAL A 462 18.53 0.96 -15.31
CA VAL A 462 18.21 2.28 -15.84
C VAL A 462 17.80 2.12 -17.30
N VAL A 463 16.56 2.48 -17.63
CA VAL A 463 16.12 2.65 -19.01
C VAL A 463 16.46 4.07 -19.42
N HIS A 464 17.54 4.23 -20.19
CA HIS A 464 18.01 5.51 -20.71
C HIS A 464 17.43 5.77 -22.09
N ASP A 465 16.90 6.99 -22.28
CA ASP A 465 16.28 7.45 -23.53
C ASP A 465 15.17 6.52 -24.05
N GLY A 466 14.57 5.68 -23.20
CA GLY A 466 13.54 4.71 -23.57
C GLY A 466 14.01 3.48 -24.34
N ILE A 467 15.21 3.54 -24.91
CA ILE A 467 15.70 2.60 -25.91
C ILE A 467 16.98 1.87 -25.51
N GLU A 468 17.60 2.25 -24.38
CA GLU A 468 18.78 1.56 -23.84
C GLU A 468 18.52 1.12 -22.40
N LEU A 469 18.80 -0.15 -22.10
CA LEU A 469 18.81 -0.67 -20.73
C LEU A 469 20.25 -0.70 -20.22
N ILE A 470 20.49 -0.14 -19.05
CA ILE A 470 21.79 -0.10 -18.39
C ILE A 470 21.65 -0.78 -17.04
N ARG A 471 22.55 -1.70 -16.70
CA ARG A 471 22.66 -2.23 -15.34
C ARG A 471 23.75 -1.48 -14.59
N LEU A 472 23.40 -0.90 -13.45
CA LEU A 472 24.34 -0.30 -12.52
C LEU A 472 24.57 -1.25 -11.33
N ASP A 473 25.76 -1.14 -10.75
CA ASP A 473 26.00 -1.61 -9.39
C ASP A 473 25.26 -0.68 -8.40
N PRO A 474 24.31 -1.17 -7.59
CA PRO A 474 23.57 -0.30 -6.66
C PRO A 474 24.46 0.40 -5.63
N ALA A 475 25.56 -0.23 -5.20
CA ALA A 475 26.44 0.32 -4.17
C ALA A 475 27.41 1.39 -4.72
N THR A 476 27.87 1.23 -5.98
CA THR A 476 28.91 2.10 -6.54
C THR A 476 28.44 3.01 -7.68
N GLY A 477 27.28 2.75 -8.26
CA GLY A 477 26.77 3.44 -9.46
C GLY A 477 27.53 3.10 -10.75
N VAL A 478 28.47 2.16 -10.69
CA VAL A 478 29.28 1.78 -11.86
C VAL A 478 28.45 0.96 -12.83
N LYS A 479 28.50 1.33 -14.12
CA LYS A 479 27.90 0.59 -15.22
C LYS A 479 28.50 -0.82 -15.34
N ARG A 480 27.66 -1.84 -15.20
CA ARG A 480 28.03 -3.26 -15.37
C ARG A 480 27.90 -3.70 -16.83
N TRP A 481 26.82 -3.32 -17.49
CA TRP A 481 26.58 -3.55 -18.92
C TRP A 481 25.46 -2.63 -19.44
N SER A 482 25.32 -2.51 -20.75
CA SER A 482 24.11 -1.97 -21.39
C SER A 482 23.65 -2.79 -22.59
N TYR A 483 22.38 -2.64 -22.95
CA TYR A 483 21.73 -3.37 -24.04
C TYR A 483 20.64 -2.52 -24.73
N PRO A 484 20.59 -2.48 -26.08
CA PRO A 484 19.57 -1.73 -26.81
C PRO A 484 18.20 -2.45 -26.80
N LEU A 485 17.16 -1.77 -26.33
CA LEU A 485 15.79 -2.30 -26.18
C LEU A 485 14.94 -2.24 -27.46
N GLY A 486 15.31 -1.38 -28.42
CA GLY A 486 14.59 -1.21 -29.68
C GLY A 486 14.45 0.25 -30.08
N ILE A 487 13.40 0.57 -30.83
CA ILE A 487 13.07 1.94 -31.28
C ILE A 487 11.92 2.57 -30.50
N GLU A 488 11.18 1.76 -29.75
CA GLU A 488 10.03 2.21 -28.96
C GLU A 488 10.51 2.81 -27.65
N ASP A 489 9.93 3.94 -27.26
CA ASP A 489 10.20 4.55 -25.95
C ASP A 489 9.51 3.75 -24.84
N LEU A 490 10.31 3.05 -24.04
CA LEU A 490 9.84 2.31 -22.86
C LEU A 490 9.90 3.14 -21.56
N SER A 491 10.39 4.39 -21.60
CA SER A 491 10.49 5.26 -20.42
C SER A 491 9.15 5.64 -19.83
N GLU A 492 8.08 5.64 -20.64
CA GLU A 492 6.71 5.92 -20.18
C GLU A 492 5.84 4.66 -20.13
N ARG A 493 6.45 3.47 -20.28
CA ARG A 493 5.75 2.18 -20.36
C ARG A 493 6.22 1.16 -19.31
N PRO A 494 6.16 1.48 -18.01
CA PRO A 494 6.55 0.54 -16.95
C PRO A 494 5.78 -0.78 -17.02
N GLU A 495 4.52 -0.76 -17.49
CA GLU A 495 3.70 -1.95 -17.68
C GLU A 495 4.21 -2.90 -18.76
N ALA A 496 5.04 -2.41 -19.70
CA ALA A 496 5.65 -3.21 -20.76
C ALA A 496 6.95 -3.90 -20.32
N MET A 497 7.36 -3.73 -19.06
CA MET A 497 8.62 -4.24 -18.52
C MET A 497 8.38 -5.02 -17.23
N ALA A 498 9.21 -6.03 -16.99
CA ALA A 498 9.22 -6.76 -15.73
C ALA A 498 10.61 -7.32 -15.40
N LEU A 499 10.85 -7.60 -14.12
CA LEU A 499 12.12 -8.05 -13.59
C LEU A 499 11.90 -9.22 -12.63
N ASP A 500 12.68 -10.29 -12.76
CA ASP A 500 12.84 -11.31 -11.73
C ASP A 500 14.29 -11.39 -11.23
N ILE A 501 14.65 -12.42 -10.47
CA ILE A 501 16.00 -12.59 -9.91
C ILE A 501 17.08 -12.87 -10.96
N GLU A 502 16.72 -13.41 -12.12
CA GLU A 502 17.67 -13.82 -13.16
C GLU A 502 17.57 -12.99 -14.44
N ARG A 503 16.39 -12.42 -14.74
CA ARG A 503 16.07 -11.88 -16.06
C ARG A 503 15.28 -10.59 -16.01
N PHE A 504 15.54 -9.74 -16.99
CA PHE A 504 14.69 -8.61 -17.37
C PHE A 504 13.87 -8.98 -18.60
N TYR A 505 12.58 -8.62 -18.60
CA TYR A 505 11.63 -8.89 -19.68
C TYR A 505 11.04 -7.58 -20.18
N TRP A 506 10.82 -7.48 -21.48
CA TRP A 506 10.10 -6.35 -22.06
C TRP A 506 9.36 -6.75 -23.33
N ALA A 507 8.28 -6.01 -23.62
CA ALA A 507 7.51 -6.15 -24.83
C ALA A 507 7.66 -4.90 -25.68
N SER A 508 8.15 -5.06 -26.90
CA SER A 508 8.28 -3.97 -27.86
C SER A 508 8.16 -4.48 -29.30
N ASN A 509 7.55 -3.68 -30.17
CA ASN A 509 7.45 -3.95 -31.61
C ASN A 509 7.02 -5.39 -31.96
N ARG A 510 5.85 -5.83 -31.47
CA ARG A 510 5.34 -7.21 -31.57
C ARG A 510 6.31 -8.30 -31.09
N THR A 511 7.28 -8.00 -30.23
CA THR A 511 8.17 -9.01 -29.67
C THR A 511 8.14 -8.98 -28.15
N LEU A 512 8.17 -10.17 -27.54
CA LEU A 512 8.48 -10.37 -26.14
C LEU A 512 9.92 -10.82 -26.04
N ASN A 513 10.70 -10.16 -25.20
CA ASN A 513 12.13 -10.37 -25.10
C ASN A 513 12.54 -10.64 -23.65
N ALA A 514 13.68 -11.31 -23.48
CA ALA A 514 14.29 -11.52 -22.18
C ALA A 514 15.83 -11.36 -22.25
N LEU A 515 16.38 -10.70 -21.25
CA LEU A 515 17.82 -10.54 -21.01
C LEU A 515 18.21 -11.20 -19.71
N ARG A 516 19.38 -11.82 -19.64
CA ARG A 516 19.97 -12.26 -18.38
C ARG A 516 20.53 -11.06 -17.64
N LEU A 517 20.22 -10.94 -16.36
CA LEU A 517 20.71 -9.84 -15.54
C LEU A 517 22.21 -9.93 -15.30
N ALA A 518 22.75 -11.14 -15.19
CA ALA A 518 24.16 -11.38 -14.90
C ALA A 518 25.10 -10.62 -15.84
N ASP A 519 24.85 -10.69 -17.15
CA ASP A 519 25.77 -10.21 -18.20
C ASP A 519 25.11 -9.35 -19.28
N GLY A 520 23.78 -9.15 -19.24
CA GLY A 520 23.05 -8.42 -20.27
C GLY A 520 22.87 -9.21 -21.57
N SER A 521 23.20 -10.51 -21.59
CA SER A 521 23.03 -11.34 -22.79
C SER A 521 21.55 -11.65 -23.05
N ARG A 522 21.16 -11.63 -24.33
CA ARG A 522 19.78 -11.99 -24.74
C ARG A 522 19.52 -13.46 -24.48
N ALA A 523 18.59 -13.75 -23.58
CA ALA A 523 18.15 -15.11 -23.30
C ALA A 523 17.26 -15.65 -24.42
N TRP A 524 16.25 -14.87 -24.85
CA TRP A 524 15.38 -15.20 -25.97
C TRP A 524 14.62 -13.97 -26.49
N SER A 525 14.07 -14.09 -27.70
CA SER A 525 13.18 -13.11 -28.33
C SER A 525 12.13 -13.85 -29.15
N ARG A 526 10.86 -13.48 -28.99
CA ARG A 526 9.72 -14.20 -29.57
C ARG A 526 8.65 -13.26 -30.08
N PRO A 527 8.06 -13.52 -31.24
CA PRO A 527 6.96 -12.70 -31.75
C PRO A 527 5.71 -12.85 -30.88
N LEU A 528 4.97 -11.75 -30.74
CA LEU A 528 3.64 -11.64 -30.18
C LEU A 528 2.64 -11.48 -31.35
N THR A 529 1.48 -12.12 -31.24
CA THR A 529 0.42 -11.97 -32.22
C THR A 529 -0.64 -11.01 -31.69
N GLY A 530 -0.74 -9.82 -32.30
CA GLY A 530 -1.65 -8.75 -31.88
C GLY A 530 -1.14 -7.38 -32.35
N PRO A 531 -1.41 -6.29 -31.60
CA PRO A 531 -1.00 -4.93 -31.98
C PRO A 531 0.51 -4.77 -32.04
N GLU A 532 0.97 -3.72 -32.73
CA GLU A 532 2.40 -3.40 -32.88
C GLU A 532 3.05 -2.97 -31.57
N SER A 533 2.33 -2.16 -30.81
CA SER A 533 2.74 -1.59 -29.53
C SER A 533 1.63 -1.81 -28.49
N GLY A 534 1.79 -1.23 -27.29
CA GLY A 534 0.74 -1.27 -26.26
C GLY A 534 0.66 -2.59 -25.50
N TRP A 535 1.70 -3.42 -25.51
CA TRP A 535 1.73 -4.65 -24.72
C TRP A 535 2.10 -4.35 -23.26
N SER A 536 1.37 -4.95 -22.32
CA SER A 536 1.70 -5.06 -20.91
C SER A 536 2.19 -6.48 -20.58
N ILE A 537 3.03 -6.59 -19.56
CA ILE A 537 3.59 -7.85 -19.07
C ILE A 537 3.21 -8.07 -17.61
N ALA A 538 2.93 -9.32 -17.25
CA ALA A 538 2.92 -9.76 -15.87
C ALA A 538 3.69 -11.08 -15.69
N LEU A 539 4.23 -11.25 -14.48
CA LEU A 539 5.11 -12.35 -14.11
C LEU A 539 4.39 -13.39 -13.25
N THR A 540 4.64 -14.67 -13.54
CA THR A 540 4.13 -15.86 -12.82
C THR A 540 5.29 -16.80 -12.55
N ALA A 541 5.28 -17.69 -11.56
CA ALA A 541 6.48 -18.47 -11.18
C ALA A 541 7.21 -19.20 -12.34
N ARG A 542 6.52 -19.50 -13.45
CA ARG A 542 7.09 -20.21 -14.63
C ARG A 542 6.97 -19.47 -15.95
N CYS A 543 6.08 -18.49 -16.05
CA CYS A 543 5.74 -17.84 -17.32
C CYS A 543 5.83 -16.31 -17.22
N VAL A 544 6.05 -15.71 -18.39
CA VAL A 544 5.80 -14.30 -18.70
C VAL A 544 4.47 -14.25 -19.46
N MET A 545 3.51 -13.51 -18.93
CA MET A 545 2.24 -13.24 -19.58
C MET A 545 2.31 -11.88 -20.27
N ALA A 546 1.88 -11.81 -21.53
CA ALA A 546 1.75 -10.57 -22.28
C ALA A 546 0.30 -10.38 -22.75
N TYR A 547 -0.22 -9.16 -22.65
CA TYR A 547 -1.57 -8.77 -23.09
C TYR A 547 -1.58 -7.32 -23.57
N PRO A 548 -2.41 -6.94 -24.55
CA PRO A 548 -2.47 -5.55 -25.00
C PRO A 548 -3.29 -4.69 -24.04
N VAL A 549 -2.85 -3.45 -23.91
CA VAL A 549 -3.51 -2.35 -23.20
C VAL A 549 -3.53 -1.18 -24.18
N ILE A 550 -4.73 -0.75 -24.58
CA ILE A 550 -4.89 0.44 -25.41
C ILE A 550 -4.73 1.65 -24.51
N SER A 551 -3.56 2.30 -24.57
CA SER A 551 -3.42 3.71 -24.19
C SER A 551 -4.08 4.54 -25.29
N GLY A 552 -4.86 5.57 -24.91
CA GLY A 552 -5.88 6.26 -25.73
C GLY A 552 -5.43 6.97 -27.03
N HIS A 553 -4.29 6.61 -27.61
CA HIS A 553 -3.74 7.14 -28.85
C HIS A 553 -3.57 6.09 -29.95
N ALA A 554 -3.88 4.81 -29.72
CA ALA A 554 -3.78 3.81 -30.79
C ALA A 554 -5.00 3.89 -31.73
N GLU A 555 -4.76 4.31 -32.98
CA GLU A 555 -5.76 4.20 -34.06
C GLU A 555 -6.00 2.72 -34.38
N GLY A 556 -7.19 2.23 -34.04
CA GLY A 556 -7.65 0.87 -34.36
C GLY A 556 -8.13 0.12 -33.11
N GLU A 557 -9.44 -0.03 -32.98
CA GLU A 557 -10.02 -0.94 -32.00
C GLU A 557 -9.66 -2.39 -32.38
N LEU A 558 -8.85 -3.04 -31.54
CA LEU A 558 -8.63 -4.47 -31.67
C LEU A 558 -9.92 -5.20 -31.31
N GLU A 559 -10.50 -5.93 -32.26
CA GLU A 559 -11.74 -6.71 -32.07
C GLU A 559 -11.60 -7.86 -31.05
N SER A 560 -10.36 -8.22 -30.68
CA SER A 560 -10.09 -9.28 -29.72
C SER A 560 -8.91 -8.97 -28.80
N LEU A 561 -8.99 -9.48 -27.56
CA LEU A 561 -7.96 -9.38 -26.54
C LEU A 561 -7.16 -10.69 -26.46
N PRO A 562 -5.94 -10.76 -27.03
CA PRO A 562 -5.05 -11.90 -26.87
C PRO A 562 -4.28 -11.86 -25.54
N LEU A 563 -4.27 -12.96 -24.80
CA LEU A 563 -3.36 -13.23 -23.68
C LEU A 563 -2.35 -14.31 -24.12
N VAL A 564 -1.06 -14.00 -24.01
CA VAL A 564 0.03 -14.88 -24.44
C VAL A 564 0.89 -15.25 -23.24
N PHE A 565 1.05 -16.55 -22.98
CA PHE A 565 1.91 -17.08 -21.92
C PHE A 565 3.13 -17.76 -22.55
N ARG A 566 4.33 -17.31 -22.16
CA ARG A 566 5.60 -17.90 -22.59
C ARG A 566 6.42 -18.34 -21.40
N ARG A 567 7.16 -19.45 -21.52
CA ARG A 567 8.08 -19.89 -20.46
C ARG A 567 9.16 -18.84 -20.23
N ARG A 568 9.49 -18.60 -18.96
CA ARG A 568 10.54 -17.62 -18.57
C ARG A 568 11.94 -17.99 -19.06
N ASP A 569 12.27 -19.28 -19.03
CA ASP A 569 13.61 -19.77 -19.34
C ASP A 569 13.94 -19.75 -20.84
N SER A 570 12.94 -20.05 -21.69
CA SER A 570 13.13 -20.37 -23.10
C SER A 570 12.29 -19.51 -24.07
N GLY A 571 11.30 -18.79 -23.55
CA GLY A 571 10.32 -18.05 -24.34
C GLY A 571 9.35 -18.95 -25.12
N GLU A 572 9.38 -20.27 -24.94
CA GLU A 572 8.45 -21.19 -25.61
C GLU A 572 7.00 -20.82 -25.31
N LEU A 573 6.15 -20.88 -26.33
CA LEU A 573 4.72 -20.61 -26.17
C LEU A 573 4.10 -21.73 -25.33
N VAL A 574 3.61 -21.38 -24.13
CA VAL A 574 2.87 -22.30 -23.27
C VAL A 574 1.41 -22.28 -23.65
N GLN A 575 0.85 -21.08 -23.84
CA GLN A 575 -0.56 -20.92 -24.12
C GLN A 575 -0.87 -19.59 -24.78
N ARG A 576 -1.89 -19.58 -25.64
CA ARG A 576 -2.53 -18.37 -26.14
C ARG A 576 -4.04 -18.47 -25.91
N LEU A 577 -4.61 -17.44 -25.32
CA LEU A 577 -6.06 -17.28 -25.13
C LEU A 577 -6.50 -16.03 -25.90
N VAL A 578 -7.67 -16.09 -26.52
CA VAL A 578 -8.25 -14.95 -27.26
C VAL A 578 -9.65 -14.71 -26.74
N PHE A 579 -9.93 -13.49 -26.28
CA PHE A 579 -11.25 -13.08 -25.84
C PHE A 579 -11.91 -12.23 -26.92
N PRO A 580 -13.15 -12.54 -27.33
CA PRO A 580 -13.85 -11.83 -28.40
C PRO A 580 -14.46 -10.53 -27.87
N VAL A 581 -13.61 -9.62 -27.39
CA VAL A 581 -13.99 -8.29 -26.92
C VAL A 581 -12.98 -7.25 -27.38
N ALA A 582 -13.50 -6.03 -27.58
CA ALA A 582 -12.66 -4.86 -27.82
C ALA A 582 -11.68 -4.65 -26.65
N VAL A 583 -10.45 -4.28 -26.98
CA VAL A 583 -9.39 -4.02 -25.99
C VAL A 583 -9.56 -2.61 -25.41
N SER A 584 -10.63 -2.38 -24.66
CA SER A 584 -10.86 -1.13 -23.92
C SER A 584 -10.97 -1.40 -22.43
N GLU A 585 -10.34 -0.52 -21.62
CA GLU A 585 -10.39 -0.58 -20.15
C GLU A 585 -10.02 -1.98 -19.62
N VAL A 586 -8.86 -2.50 -20.03
CA VAL A 586 -8.45 -3.87 -19.73
C VAL A 586 -7.81 -3.95 -18.35
N ALA A 587 -8.35 -4.82 -17.50
CA ALA A 587 -7.74 -5.21 -16.24
C ALA A 587 -7.43 -6.70 -16.23
N VAL A 588 -6.15 -7.05 -16.05
CA VAL A 588 -5.71 -8.42 -15.82
C VAL A 588 -5.11 -8.54 -14.43
N ARG A 589 -5.55 -9.55 -13.66
CA ARG A 589 -5.05 -9.83 -12.31
C ARG A 589 -4.73 -11.30 -12.17
N LEU A 590 -3.48 -11.59 -11.82
CA LEU A 590 -3.00 -12.94 -11.57
C LEU A 590 -3.28 -13.37 -10.12
N ALA A 591 -3.53 -14.65 -9.92
CA ALA A 591 -3.78 -15.29 -8.64
C ALA A 591 -3.14 -16.69 -8.61
N PRO A 592 -2.77 -17.26 -7.45
CA PRO A 592 -2.17 -18.60 -7.41
C PRO A 592 -2.97 -19.68 -8.16
N ARG A 593 -4.31 -19.56 -8.19
CA ARG A 593 -5.21 -20.53 -8.85
C ARG A 593 -5.63 -20.16 -10.27
N GLY A 594 -5.09 -19.08 -10.84
CA GLY A 594 -5.45 -18.64 -12.19
C GLY A 594 -5.37 -17.14 -12.43
N ALA A 595 -6.25 -16.62 -13.28
CA ALA A 595 -6.26 -15.20 -13.62
C ALA A 595 -7.69 -14.68 -13.81
N LEU A 596 -7.92 -13.44 -13.42
CA LEU A 596 -9.12 -12.69 -13.80
C LEU A 596 -8.77 -11.73 -14.93
N VAL A 597 -9.63 -11.70 -15.94
CA VAL A 597 -9.51 -10.84 -17.12
C VAL A 597 -10.82 -10.08 -17.25
N ALA A 598 -10.74 -8.75 -17.28
CA ALA A 598 -11.88 -7.87 -17.47
C ALA A 598 -11.60 -6.86 -18.58
N ALA A 599 -12.62 -6.55 -19.36
CA ALA A 599 -12.66 -5.46 -20.34
C ALA A 599 -14.09 -4.89 -20.37
N GLN A 600 -14.32 -3.77 -21.05
CA GLN A 600 -15.63 -3.07 -21.07
C GLN A 600 -16.83 -3.97 -21.43
N GLY A 601 -16.62 -5.03 -22.23
CA GLY A 601 -17.69 -5.95 -22.67
C GLY A 601 -17.76 -7.31 -21.96
N GLY A 602 -16.82 -7.64 -21.08
CA GLY A 602 -16.82 -8.98 -20.48
C GLY A 602 -15.82 -9.20 -19.35
N LEU A 603 -16.09 -10.24 -18.58
CA LEU A 603 -15.29 -10.69 -17.45
C LEU A 603 -15.11 -12.21 -17.53
N TRP A 604 -13.88 -12.69 -17.32
CA TRP A 604 -13.55 -14.12 -17.35
C TRP A 604 -12.66 -14.49 -16.18
N ALA A 605 -12.92 -15.68 -15.62
CA ALA A 605 -11.94 -16.37 -14.80
C ALA A 605 -11.28 -17.51 -15.57
N LEU A 606 -9.96 -17.52 -15.47
CA LEU A 606 -9.09 -18.57 -15.94
C LEU A 606 -8.56 -19.35 -14.73
N GLY A 607 -8.38 -20.66 -14.86
CA GLY A 607 -7.78 -21.49 -13.81
C GLY A 607 -7.47 -22.89 -14.28
N GLU A 608 -7.23 -23.80 -13.34
CA GLU A 608 -6.96 -25.20 -13.67
C GLU A 608 -8.18 -25.88 -14.30
N ARG A 609 -7.94 -26.83 -15.21
CA ARG A 609 -8.99 -27.72 -15.72
C ARG A 609 -9.48 -28.58 -14.57
N ALA A 610 -10.71 -28.35 -14.13
CA ALA A 610 -11.35 -29.23 -13.14
C ALA A 610 -11.17 -30.68 -13.61
N ALA A 611 -10.62 -31.53 -12.75
CA ALA A 611 -10.55 -32.96 -13.02
C ALA A 611 -11.95 -33.40 -13.42
N MET A 612 -12.14 -33.79 -14.69
CA MET A 612 -13.44 -34.28 -15.14
C MET A 612 -13.78 -35.45 -14.23
N ASP A 613 -14.79 -35.27 -13.40
CA ASP A 613 -15.26 -36.28 -12.46
C ASP A 613 -15.78 -37.45 -13.30
N ALA A 614 -14.89 -38.41 -13.57
CA ALA A 614 -15.13 -39.51 -14.49
C ALA A 614 -16.32 -40.39 -14.06
N SER A 615 -16.81 -40.19 -12.83
CA SER A 615 -18.01 -40.77 -12.26
C SER A 615 -19.34 -40.26 -12.86
N LYS A 616 -19.34 -39.11 -13.57
CA LYS A 616 -20.55 -38.50 -14.16
C LYS A 616 -20.82 -38.87 -15.62
N PHE A 617 -20.01 -39.72 -16.23
CA PHE A 617 -20.34 -40.30 -17.54
C PHE A 617 -20.97 -41.69 -17.32
N PRO A 618 -22.29 -41.87 -17.55
CA PRO A 618 -22.87 -43.21 -17.57
C PRO A 618 -22.16 -44.02 -18.66
N ARG A 619 -21.69 -45.21 -18.29
CA ARG A 619 -21.03 -46.16 -19.18
C ARG A 619 -21.95 -46.64 -20.29
#